data_AF-A0AA37WSU7-F1
#
_entry.id   AF-A0AA37WSU7-F1
#
_cell.length_a   1.000
_cell.length_b   1.000
_cell.length_c   1.000
_cell.angle_alpha   90.00
_cell.angle_beta   90.00
_cell.angle_gamma   90.00
#
_symmetry.space_group_name_H-M   'P 1'
#
loop_
_entity.id
_entity.type
_entity.pdbx_description
1 polymer ?
#
loop_
_entity_poly.entity_id
_entity_poly.type
_entity_poly.pdbx_seq_one_letter_code
_entity_poly.pdbx_strand_id
1 'polypeptide(L)'
;MVQDRTRPDEIASTPPAQGKRRSRLGLFLPYILLAVVAVGWSAGWFWIRGRAAGEIDAWIAREAAAGRTWICADRTLGGYPFRIELRCSAVTLERADGRFRLGPSTAVAQIYQPRLVVFESAGPFHVEQGDLVGDATWKGLQGSFHGAAEGFTRASLVVDNPEITVNGAEPGPIAVTGRHLELHARPTPGRYDSEGAVDVSLRLTQAAVPQLDALTGTGDPADLALDATLTQATVLRTGTVARELERWRQAGGTLDLTALSLAKGDQRVQAKGTLALDAAHRPVGQIDLRAAGVDALVGSIVGQRFGSDRGALVGQLVGGLLGLSRRPDAEAPTGSAPLKALPPLRLVDGRLVFSGFPIPNVFVPALY
;
A
#
# COMPACT_ATOMS: atom_id res chain seq x y z
N MET A 1 -76.74 -85.22 41.74
CA MET A 1 -75.83 -84.44 42.60
C MET A 1 -74.99 -83.56 41.69
N VAL A 2 -75.24 -82.25 41.73
CA VAL A 2 -74.31 -81.20 42.23
C VAL A 2 -73.35 -80.78 41.10
N GLN A 3 -73.71 -79.70 40.37
CA GLN A 3 -73.12 -78.34 40.44
C GLN A 3 -71.78 -78.27 39.69
N ASP A 4 -71.38 -77.22 38.98
CA ASP A 4 -71.84 -75.84 38.78
C ASP A 4 -70.84 -75.24 37.76
N ARG A 5 -71.16 -74.06 37.25
CA ARG A 5 -70.30 -73.05 36.59
C ARG A 5 -70.16 -73.08 35.07
N THR A 6 -71.09 -72.35 34.46
CA THR A 6 -70.81 -71.11 33.70
C THR A 6 -69.34 -70.90 33.28
N ARG A 7 -69.06 -71.10 31.98
CA ARG A 7 -67.91 -70.49 31.31
C ARG A 7 -68.36 -69.20 30.63
N PRO A 8 -67.76 -68.04 30.96
CA PRO A 8 -67.85 -66.86 30.12
C PRO A 8 -66.76 -66.89 29.04
N ASP A 9 -67.18 -66.48 27.85
CA ASP A 9 -66.46 -65.78 26.79
C ASP A 9 -65.12 -66.32 26.27
N GLU A 10 -65.22 -66.81 25.04
CA GLU A 10 -64.16 -67.06 24.08
C GLU A 10 -63.38 -65.77 23.79
N ILE A 11 -62.25 -65.59 24.48
CA ILE A 11 -61.29 -64.53 24.17
C ILE A 11 -60.51 -64.96 22.93
N ALA A 12 -60.84 -64.34 21.80
CA ALA A 12 -60.07 -64.38 20.57
C ALA A 12 -58.59 -64.08 20.86
N SER A 13 -57.74 -65.08 20.69
CA SER A 13 -56.29 -64.94 20.78
C SER A 13 -55.79 -64.22 19.52
N THR A 14 -55.71 -62.89 19.61
CA THR A 14 -55.03 -62.08 18.61
C THR A 14 -53.52 -62.37 18.70
N PRO A 15 -52.84 -62.84 17.64
CA PRO A 15 -51.39 -62.99 17.68
C PRO A 15 -50.74 -61.62 17.93
N PRO A 16 -49.65 -61.55 18.73
CA PRO A 16 -49.04 -60.29 19.08
C PRO A 16 -48.61 -59.56 17.81
N ALA A 17 -49.08 -58.32 17.65
CA ALA A 17 -48.60 -57.43 16.61
C ALA A 17 -47.07 -57.39 16.71
N GLN A 18 -46.38 -57.92 15.69
CA GLN A 18 -44.94 -57.81 15.57
C GLN A 18 -44.61 -56.31 15.55
N GLY A 19 -44.18 -55.78 16.69
CA GLY A 19 -43.71 -54.42 16.77
C GLY A 19 -42.57 -54.29 15.76
N LYS A 20 -42.82 -53.59 14.64
CA LYS A 20 -41.75 -53.16 13.73
C LYS A 20 -40.70 -52.52 14.62
N ARG A 21 -39.57 -53.20 14.84
CA ARG A 21 -38.44 -52.66 15.58
C ARG A 21 -38.14 -51.31 14.93
N ARG A 22 -38.56 -50.20 15.56
CA ARG A 22 -38.30 -48.85 15.05
C ARG A 22 -36.79 -48.76 14.89
N SER A 23 -36.34 -48.76 13.64
CA SER A 23 -34.92 -48.91 13.35
C SER A 23 -34.20 -47.75 14.04
N ARG A 24 -33.21 -48.07 14.87
CA ARG A 24 -32.36 -47.07 15.52
C ARG A 24 -31.51 -46.29 14.51
N LEU A 25 -31.61 -46.63 13.21
CA LEU A 25 -30.97 -45.97 12.07
C LEU A 25 -31.33 -44.48 11.99
N GLY A 26 -32.56 -44.09 12.36
CA GLY A 26 -32.96 -42.69 12.40
C GLY A 26 -32.14 -41.83 13.39
N LEU A 27 -31.56 -42.45 14.43
CA LEU A 27 -30.68 -41.78 15.38
C LEU A 27 -29.27 -41.55 14.82
N PHE A 28 -28.79 -42.46 13.97
CA PHE A 28 -27.47 -42.37 13.34
C PHE A 28 -27.47 -41.58 12.03
N LEU A 29 -28.64 -41.43 11.39
CA LEU A 29 -28.82 -40.66 10.16
C LEU A 29 -28.18 -39.25 10.20
N PRO A 30 -28.36 -38.40 11.24
CA PRO A 30 -27.70 -37.09 11.30
C PRO A 30 -26.17 -37.19 11.36
N TYR A 31 -25.62 -38.20 12.05
CA TYR A 31 -24.17 -38.41 12.13
C TYR A 31 -23.58 -38.91 10.81
N ILE A 32 -24.30 -39.81 10.12
CA ILE A 32 -23.91 -40.28 8.78
C ILE A 32 -23.94 -39.11 7.81
N LEU A 33 -24.99 -38.29 7.84
CA LEU A 33 -25.11 -37.11 6.98
C LEU A 33 -23.98 -36.10 7.26
N LEU A 34 -23.69 -35.83 8.54
CA LEU A 34 -22.57 -34.98 8.93
C LEU A 34 -21.24 -35.55 8.44
N ALA A 35 -21.02 -36.87 8.57
CA ALA A 35 -19.81 -37.52 8.08
C ALA A 35 -19.68 -37.42 6.55
N VAL A 36 -20.77 -37.60 5.81
CA VAL A 36 -20.80 -37.43 4.35
C VAL A 36 -20.46 -35.99 3.97
N VAL A 37 -21.03 -34.99 4.65
CA VAL A 37 -20.72 -33.57 4.43
C VAL A 37 -19.24 -33.29 4.75
N ALA A 38 -18.71 -33.81 5.86
CA ALA A 38 -17.31 -33.61 6.24
C ALA A 38 -16.34 -34.24 5.23
N VAL A 39 -16.63 -35.45 4.75
CA VAL A 39 -15.83 -36.13 3.71
C VAL A 39 -15.92 -35.38 2.39
N GLY A 40 -17.12 -34.99 1.97
CA GLY A 40 -17.33 -34.21 0.74
C GLY A 40 -16.62 -32.87 0.79
N TRP A 41 -16.71 -32.16 1.92
CA TRP A 41 -15.98 -30.91 2.14
C TRP A 41 -14.47 -31.11 2.12
N SER A 42 -13.95 -32.15 2.79
CA SER A 42 -12.53 -32.48 2.78
C SER A 42 -12.02 -32.74 1.36
N ALA A 43 -12.72 -33.57 0.59
CA ALA A 43 -12.38 -33.84 -0.80
C ALA A 43 -12.40 -32.55 -1.65
N GLY A 44 -13.44 -31.73 -1.50
CA GLY A 44 -13.55 -30.44 -2.17
C GLY A 44 -12.42 -29.48 -1.81
N TRP A 45 -12.04 -29.41 -0.52
CA TRP A 45 -10.95 -28.56 -0.04
C TRP A 45 -9.60 -28.98 -0.63
N PHE A 46 -9.28 -30.27 -0.64
CA PHE A 46 -8.04 -30.76 -1.25
C PHE A 46 -8.00 -30.51 -2.77
N TRP A 47 -9.14 -30.60 -3.45
CA TRP A 47 -9.25 -30.23 -4.86
C TRP A 47 -8.97 -28.73 -5.08
N ILE A 48 -9.58 -27.84 -4.27
CA ILE A 48 -9.33 -26.39 -4.32
C ILE A 48 -7.86 -26.08 -4.05
N ARG A 49 -7.25 -26.71 -3.03
CA ARG A 49 -5.82 -26.58 -2.73
C ARG A 49 -4.95 -26.95 -3.92
N GLY A 50 -5.25 -28.07 -4.60
CA GLY A 50 -4.54 -28.49 -5.81
C GLY A 50 -4.70 -27.50 -6.97
N ARG A 51 -5.92 -27.00 -7.20
CA ARG A 51 -6.21 -25.94 -8.17
C ARG A 51 -5.39 -24.68 -7.88
N ALA A 52 -5.35 -24.25 -6.62
CA ALA A 52 -4.61 -23.07 -6.19
C ALA A 52 -3.09 -23.24 -6.41
N ALA A 53 -2.52 -24.40 -6.07
CA ALA A 53 -1.12 -24.70 -6.32
C ALA A 53 -0.78 -24.59 -7.81
N GLY A 54 -1.60 -25.18 -8.69
CA GLY A 54 -1.40 -25.11 -10.14
C GLY A 54 -1.49 -23.69 -10.72
N GLU A 55 -2.41 -22.86 -10.22
CA GLU A 55 -2.51 -21.46 -10.64
C GLU A 55 -1.30 -20.62 -10.18
N ILE A 56 -0.79 -20.88 -8.97
CA ILE A 56 0.43 -20.23 -8.46
C ILE A 56 1.63 -20.64 -9.33
N ASP A 57 1.78 -21.94 -9.63
CA ASP A 57 2.88 -22.43 -10.47
C ASP A 57 2.82 -21.83 -11.89
N ALA A 58 1.62 -21.79 -12.48
CA ALA A 58 1.40 -21.18 -13.79
C ALA A 58 1.70 -19.66 -13.77
N TRP A 59 1.35 -18.96 -12.69
CA TRP A 59 1.68 -17.54 -12.51
C TRP A 59 3.19 -17.33 -12.38
N ILE A 60 3.89 -18.10 -11.54
CA ILE A 60 5.35 -18.04 -11.39
C ILE A 60 6.05 -18.29 -12.75
N ALA A 61 5.57 -19.27 -13.53
CA ALA A 61 6.11 -19.56 -14.86
C ALA A 61 5.91 -18.39 -15.84
N ARG A 62 4.74 -17.71 -15.81
CA ARG A 62 4.50 -16.50 -16.62
C ARG A 62 5.40 -15.35 -16.22
N GLU A 63 5.65 -15.16 -14.93
CA GLU A 63 6.58 -14.13 -14.44
C GLU A 63 8.02 -14.45 -14.87
N ALA A 64 8.45 -15.71 -14.78
CA ALA A 64 9.77 -16.15 -15.22
C ALA A 64 9.98 -15.89 -16.73
N ALA A 65 8.97 -16.20 -17.55
CA ALA A 65 8.98 -15.88 -18.99
C ALA A 65 9.07 -14.37 -19.29
N ALA A 66 8.63 -13.54 -18.35
CA ALA A 66 8.74 -12.08 -18.42
C ALA A 66 10.03 -11.53 -17.78
N GLY A 67 10.99 -12.41 -17.44
CA GLY A 67 12.30 -12.06 -16.88
C GLY A 67 12.30 -11.81 -15.37
N ARG A 68 11.34 -12.40 -14.63
CA ARG A 68 11.18 -12.20 -13.19
C ARG A 68 11.00 -13.53 -12.47
N THR A 69 12.02 -13.95 -11.74
CA THR A 69 12.00 -15.23 -11.03
C THR A 69 11.51 -15.02 -9.61
N TRP A 70 10.34 -15.59 -9.29
CA TRP A 70 9.78 -15.59 -7.95
C TRP A 70 10.05 -16.92 -7.26
N ILE A 71 10.63 -16.88 -6.07
CA ILE A 71 10.98 -18.05 -5.26
C ILE A 71 10.28 -17.91 -3.91
N CYS A 72 9.38 -18.84 -3.62
CA CYS A 72 8.76 -19.02 -2.31
C CYS A 72 9.47 -20.19 -1.61
N ALA A 73 10.40 -19.88 -0.70
CA ALA A 73 11.16 -20.88 0.04
C ALA A 73 10.25 -21.64 1.01
N ASP A 74 10.47 -22.95 1.14
CA ASP A 74 9.67 -23.86 1.99
C ASP A 74 8.15 -23.69 1.81
N ARG A 75 7.73 -23.56 0.54
CA ARG A 75 6.33 -23.30 0.18
C ARG A 75 5.39 -24.35 0.77
N THR A 76 4.44 -23.90 1.59
CA THR A 76 3.34 -24.73 2.07
C THR A 76 1.99 -24.12 1.71
N LEU A 77 1.03 -24.98 1.36
CA LEU A 77 -0.37 -24.61 1.18
C LEU A 77 -1.21 -25.34 2.23
N GLY A 78 -1.85 -24.59 3.13
CA GLY A 78 -2.69 -25.08 4.23
C GLY A 78 -4.01 -24.30 4.33
N GLY A 79 -4.59 -24.24 5.52
CA GLY A 79 -5.78 -23.41 5.79
C GLY A 79 -7.12 -24.17 5.95
N TYR A 80 -7.10 -25.50 6.00
CA TYR A 80 -8.31 -26.30 6.22
C TYR A 80 -9.06 -25.86 7.50
N PRO A 81 -10.41 -25.78 7.50
CA PRO A 81 -11.31 -26.15 6.41
C PRO A 81 -11.72 -25.00 5.48
N PHE A 82 -11.56 -23.74 5.88
CA PHE A 82 -12.32 -22.64 5.28
C PHE A 82 -11.48 -21.60 4.51
N ARG A 83 -10.15 -21.78 4.48
CA ARG A 83 -9.22 -20.90 3.79
C ARG A 83 -8.14 -21.68 3.03
N ILE A 84 -7.47 -20.97 2.14
CA ILE A 84 -6.21 -21.36 1.53
C ILE A 84 -5.15 -20.41 2.08
N GLU A 85 -4.16 -20.99 2.75
CA GLU A 85 -3.04 -20.28 3.37
C GLU A 85 -1.75 -20.70 2.66
N LEU A 86 -1.10 -19.77 1.96
CA LEU A 86 0.20 -19.93 1.35
C LEU A 86 1.26 -19.37 2.31
N ARG A 87 2.20 -20.18 2.75
CA ARG A 87 3.32 -19.73 3.59
C ARG A 87 4.64 -19.98 2.88
N CYS A 88 5.54 -19.01 2.99
CA CYS A 88 6.92 -19.09 2.55
C CYS A 88 7.83 -18.72 3.74
N SER A 89 8.92 -19.44 3.96
CA SER A 89 9.95 -19.04 4.93
C SER A 89 10.71 -17.79 4.48
N ALA A 90 10.75 -17.55 3.16
CA ALA A 90 11.17 -16.31 2.54
C ALA A 90 10.59 -16.21 1.12
N VAL A 91 10.39 -14.98 0.64
CA VAL A 91 10.02 -14.69 -0.75
C VAL A 91 11.16 -13.95 -1.41
N THR A 92 11.70 -14.49 -2.49
CA THR A 92 12.76 -13.85 -3.28
C THR A 92 12.25 -13.53 -4.67
N LEU A 93 12.53 -12.32 -5.15
CA LEU A 93 12.27 -11.85 -6.49
C LEU A 93 13.60 -11.47 -7.13
N GLU A 94 13.95 -12.15 -8.21
CA GLU A 94 15.12 -11.85 -9.02
C GLU A 94 14.67 -11.25 -10.36
N ARG A 95 15.23 -10.10 -10.71
CA ARG A 95 14.94 -9.35 -11.94
C ARG A 95 16.25 -8.87 -12.55
N ALA A 96 16.18 -8.38 -13.79
CA ALA A 96 17.33 -7.83 -14.49
C ALA A 96 17.99 -6.64 -13.78
N ASP A 97 17.23 -5.87 -13.00
CA ASP A 97 17.69 -4.67 -12.30
C ASP A 97 18.10 -4.92 -10.85
N GLY A 98 17.77 -6.07 -10.26
CA GLY A 98 18.11 -6.33 -8.87
C GLY A 98 17.45 -7.57 -8.26
N ARG A 99 17.79 -7.81 -7.00
CA ARG A 99 17.31 -8.92 -6.18
C ARG A 99 16.63 -8.38 -4.93
N PHE A 100 15.43 -8.89 -4.68
CA PHE A 100 14.60 -8.48 -3.55
C PHE A 100 14.30 -9.73 -2.72
N ARG A 101 14.58 -9.68 -1.43
CA ARG A 101 14.36 -10.79 -0.51
C ARG A 101 13.52 -10.29 0.66
N LEU A 102 12.36 -10.88 0.81
CA LEU A 102 11.43 -10.67 1.91
C LEU A 102 11.48 -11.87 2.87
N GLY A 103 11.38 -11.61 4.16
CA GLY A 103 11.32 -12.61 5.22
C GLY A 103 10.07 -13.50 5.17
N PRO A 104 9.79 -14.23 6.26
CA PRO A 104 8.65 -15.14 6.35
C PRO A 104 7.35 -14.43 5.97
N SER A 105 6.64 -14.99 5.00
CA SER A 105 5.46 -14.37 4.39
C SER A 105 4.30 -15.35 4.37
N THR A 106 3.11 -14.87 4.68
CA THR A 106 1.86 -15.64 4.66
C THR A 106 0.81 -14.89 3.84
N ALA A 107 0.19 -15.57 2.87
CA ALA A 107 -0.95 -15.06 2.13
C ALA A 107 -2.17 -15.95 2.37
N VAL A 108 -3.32 -15.34 2.67
CA VAL A 108 -4.55 -16.04 3.02
C VAL A 108 -5.69 -15.58 2.12
N ALA A 109 -6.43 -16.53 1.55
CA ALA A 109 -7.70 -16.30 0.87
C ALA A 109 -8.78 -17.20 1.47
N GLN A 110 -9.96 -16.64 1.74
CA GLN A 110 -11.10 -17.41 2.26
C GLN A 110 -11.80 -18.13 1.10
N ILE A 111 -12.26 -19.37 1.31
CA ILE A 111 -12.92 -20.15 0.26
C ILE A 111 -14.24 -19.50 -0.18
N TYR A 112 -14.95 -18.86 0.76
CA TYR A 112 -16.19 -18.13 0.51
C TYR A 112 -15.96 -16.69 0.01
N GLN A 113 -14.72 -16.19 0.02
CA GLN A 113 -14.33 -14.88 -0.52
C GLN A 113 -12.95 -14.95 -1.21
N PRO A 114 -12.81 -15.73 -2.31
CA PRO A 114 -11.51 -16.03 -2.90
C PRO A 114 -10.84 -14.80 -3.56
N ARG A 115 -11.60 -13.74 -3.80
CA ARG A 115 -11.11 -12.48 -4.38
C ARG A 115 -10.46 -11.55 -3.35
N LEU A 116 -10.60 -11.85 -2.05
CA LEU A 116 -9.91 -11.13 -0.99
C LEU A 116 -8.68 -11.94 -0.56
N VAL A 117 -7.50 -11.38 -0.83
CA VAL A 117 -6.24 -11.93 -0.36
C VAL A 117 -5.68 -10.99 0.70
N VAL A 118 -5.39 -11.53 1.88
CA VAL A 118 -4.66 -10.84 2.94
C VAL A 118 -3.25 -11.37 2.96
N PHE A 119 -2.27 -10.49 3.00
CA PHE A 119 -0.85 -10.79 3.02
C PHE A 119 -0.24 -10.27 4.31
N GLU A 120 0.59 -11.05 4.96
CA GLU A 120 1.37 -10.64 6.12
C GLU A 120 2.81 -11.06 5.92
N SER A 121 3.74 -10.21 6.34
CA SER A 121 5.17 -10.54 6.28
C SER A 121 5.87 -10.11 7.55
N ALA A 122 6.78 -10.94 8.01
CA ALA A 122 7.82 -10.56 8.96
C ALA A 122 9.04 -10.03 8.19
N GLY A 123 9.77 -9.09 8.81
CA GLY A 123 11.08 -8.68 8.33
C GLY A 123 12.14 -9.78 8.53
N PRO A 124 13.35 -9.59 7.98
CA PRO A 124 13.78 -8.41 7.24
C PRO A 124 13.35 -8.45 5.76
N PHE A 125 13.36 -7.28 5.14
CA PHE A 125 13.40 -7.10 3.69
C PHE A 125 14.77 -6.58 3.30
N HIS A 126 15.34 -7.18 2.27
CA HIS A 126 16.65 -6.84 1.74
C HIS A 126 16.53 -6.64 0.23
N VAL A 127 17.13 -5.58 -0.29
CA VAL A 127 17.12 -5.24 -1.71
C VAL A 127 18.52 -4.88 -2.17
N GLU A 128 18.91 -5.45 -3.31
CA GLU A 128 20.13 -5.11 -4.04
C GLU A 128 19.71 -4.67 -5.44
N GLN A 129 19.93 -3.40 -5.79
CA GLN A 129 19.57 -2.83 -7.09
C GLN A 129 20.71 -1.94 -7.60
N GLY A 130 21.51 -2.45 -8.54
CA GLY A 130 22.74 -1.78 -8.95
C GLY A 130 23.69 -1.57 -7.76
N ASP A 131 24.09 -0.32 -7.53
CA ASP A 131 24.96 0.07 -6.40
C ASP A 131 24.18 0.34 -5.09
N LEU A 132 22.85 0.32 -5.15
CA LEU A 132 22.00 0.56 -3.98
C LEU A 132 21.71 -0.75 -3.24
N VAL A 133 22.03 -0.76 -1.95
CA VAL A 133 21.71 -1.86 -1.04
C VAL A 133 20.81 -1.33 0.06
N GLY A 134 19.60 -1.86 0.16
CA GLY A 134 18.61 -1.44 1.14
C GLY A 134 18.21 -2.57 2.08
N ASP A 135 18.09 -2.24 3.37
CA ASP A 135 17.52 -3.10 4.39
C ASP A 135 16.30 -2.43 4.98
N ALA A 136 15.24 -3.20 5.21
CA ALA A 136 14.05 -2.72 5.89
C ALA A 136 13.56 -3.74 6.91
N THR A 137 13.16 -3.23 8.08
CA THR A 137 12.52 -4.02 9.13
C THR A 137 11.27 -3.29 9.62
N TRP A 138 10.39 -4.03 10.28
CA TRP A 138 9.14 -3.51 10.83
C TRP A 138 8.65 -4.44 11.93
N LYS A 139 7.74 -3.93 12.75
CA LYS A 139 7.06 -4.73 13.78
C LYS A 139 5.92 -5.56 13.20
N GLY A 140 5.18 -5.00 12.24
CA GLY A 140 4.09 -5.67 11.54
C GLY A 140 3.93 -5.12 10.13
N LEU A 141 3.66 -6.00 9.17
CA LEU A 141 3.29 -5.62 7.81
C LEU A 141 2.08 -6.45 7.40
N GLN A 142 1.01 -5.76 7.04
CA GLN A 142 -0.21 -6.37 6.55
C GLN A 142 -0.66 -5.68 5.25
N GLY A 143 -0.92 -6.48 4.23
CA GLY A 143 -1.52 -6.06 2.98
C GLY A 143 -2.88 -6.71 2.77
N SER A 144 -3.76 -6.06 2.04
CA SER A 144 -4.99 -6.67 1.53
C SER A 144 -5.23 -6.26 0.09
N PHE A 145 -5.73 -7.21 -0.70
CA PHE A 145 -6.07 -7.00 -2.09
C PHE A 145 -7.44 -7.61 -2.38
N HIS A 146 -8.35 -6.78 -2.88
CA HIS A 146 -9.69 -7.15 -3.29
C HIS A 146 -9.77 -7.14 -4.81
N GLY A 147 -9.74 -8.32 -5.44
CA GLY A 147 -9.88 -8.47 -6.89
C GLY A 147 -11.32 -8.29 -7.38
N ALA A 148 -11.47 -7.77 -8.60
CA ALA A 148 -12.74 -7.66 -9.33
C ALA A 148 -12.69 -8.52 -10.60
N ALA A 149 -13.79 -8.61 -11.36
CA ALA A 149 -13.78 -9.30 -12.65
C ALA A 149 -12.79 -8.62 -13.61
N GLU A 150 -12.78 -7.29 -13.56
CA GLU A 150 -11.87 -6.42 -14.30
C GLU A 150 -11.08 -5.58 -13.28
N GLY A 151 -9.82 -5.93 -13.05
CA GLY A 151 -8.95 -5.22 -12.09
C GLY A 151 -9.22 -5.56 -10.63
N PHE A 152 -9.38 -4.54 -9.79
CA PHE A 152 -9.44 -4.64 -8.33
C PHE A 152 -10.37 -3.57 -7.77
N THR A 153 -10.89 -3.72 -6.55
CA THR A 153 -11.70 -2.68 -5.88
C THR A 153 -10.92 -1.93 -4.81
N ARG A 154 -9.95 -2.60 -4.17
CA ARG A 154 -9.10 -2.02 -3.13
C ARG A 154 -7.80 -2.77 -3.01
N ALA A 155 -6.70 -2.03 -2.88
CA ALA A 155 -5.43 -2.51 -2.39
C ALA A 155 -5.07 -1.69 -1.14
N SER A 156 -4.50 -2.33 -0.14
CA SER A 156 -4.09 -1.66 1.08
C SER A 156 -2.83 -2.32 1.63
N LEU A 157 -1.95 -1.51 2.21
CA LEU A 157 -0.72 -1.92 2.85
C LEU A 157 -0.57 -1.07 4.11
N VAL A 158 -0.31 -1.73 5.23
CA VAL A 158 -0.10 -1.11 6.53
C VAL A 158 1.18 -1.67 7.10
N VAL A 159 2.06 -0.79 7.58
CA VAL A 159 3.37 -1.14 8.15
C VAL A 159 3.54 -0.42 9.47
N ASP A 160 3.74 -1.19 10.53
CA ASP A 160 3.98 -0.71 11.88
C ASP A 160 5.47 -0.64 12.18
N ASN A 161 5.91 0.52 12.68
CA ASN A 161 7.30 0.79 13.03
C ASN A 161 8.30 0.46 11.90
N PRO A 162 8.12 0.97 10.67
CA PRO A 162 9.10 0.75 9.61
C PRO A 162 10.44 1.41 9.95
N GLU A 163 11.53 0.67 9.73
CA GLU A 163 12.91 1.13 9.77
C GLU A 163 13.57 0.72 8.45
N ILE A 164 14.04 1.70 7.69
CA ILE A 164 14.59 1.53 6.35
C ILE A 164 15.96 2.18 6.31
N THR A 165 16.95 1.45 5.83
CA THR A 165 18.28 1.96 5.54
C THR A 165 18.60 1.68 4.08
N VAL A 166 19.18 2.65 3.38
CA VAL A 166 19.63 2.51 1.99
C VAL A 166 21.06 3.02 1.91
N ASN A 167 21.97 2.13 1.58
CA ASN A 167 23.39 2.40 1.36
C ASN A 167 23.66 2.61 -0.13
N GLY A 168 24.73 3.34 -0.45
CA GLY A 168 25.10 3.67 -1.84
C GLY A 168 24.34 4.85 -2.44
N ALA A 169 23.41 5.46 -1.70
CA ALA A 169 22.77 6.70 -2.10
C ALA A 169 23.73 7.90 -1.95
N GLU A 170 23.71 8.84 -2.90
CA GLU A 170 24.41 10.12 -2.79
C GLU A 170 23.46 11.18 -2.18
N PRO A 171 23.92 12.06 -1.27
CA PRO A 171 25.30 12.27 -0.80
C PRO A 171 25.75 11.37 0.37
N GLY A 172 24.93 10.41 0.80
CA GLY A 172 25.22 9.49 1.89
C GLY A 172 24.07 8.52 2.15
N PRO A 173 24.24 7.55 3.08
CA PRO A 173 23.21 6.57 3.36
C PRO A 173 21.91 7.23 3.82
N ILE A 174 20.79 6.67 3.38
CA ILE A 174 19.46 7.15 3.74
C ILE A 174 18.93 6.28 4.86
N ALA A 175 18.61 6.88 6.01
CA ALA A 175 17.92 6.21 7.11
C ALA A 175 16.54 6.86 7.31
N VAL A 176 15.49 6.05 7.36
CA VAL A 176 14.13 6.49 7.61
C VAL A 176 13.51 5.55 8.63
N THR A 177 13.05 6.10 9.75
CA THR A 177 12.17 5.36 10.67
C THR A 177 10.81 6.04 10.70
N GLY A 178 9.78 5.31 11.12
CA GLY A 178 8.44 5.88 11.32
C GLY A 178 7.66 5.09 12.35
N ARG A 179 6.52 5.64 12.79
CA ARG A 179 5.61 4.93 13.69
C ARG A 179 4.63 4.05 12.92
N HIS A 180 4.05 4.59 11.86
CA HIS A 180 3.00 3.91 11.11
C HIS A 180 2.97 4.42 9.67
N LEU A 181 2.93 3.50 8.71
CA LEU A 181 2.79 3.77 7.29
C LEU A 181 1.54 3.06 6.76
N GLU A 182 0.69 3.81 6.07
CA GLU A 182 -0.47 3.28 5.36
C GLU A 182 -0.38 3.69 3.89
N LEU A 183 -0.69 2.76 3.01
CA LEU A 183 -0.86 2.98 1.58
C LEU A 183 -2.15 2.30 1.14
N HIS A 184 -3.04 3.07 0.55
CA HIS A 184 -4.31 2.60 0.02
C HIS A 184 -4.42 2.99 -1.45
N ALA A 185 -4.93 2.07 -2.27
CA ALA A 185 -5.28 2.34 -3.64
C ALA A 185 -6.67 1.79 -3.96
N ARG A 186 -7.43 2.51 -4.78
CA ARG A 186 -8.72 2.05 -5.30
C ARG A 186 -8.95 2.65 -6.69
N PRO A 187 -9.65 1.96 -7.59
CA PRO A 187 -10.13 2.60 -8.82
C PRO A 187 -10.95 3.85 -8.51
N THR A 188 -10.74 4.91 -9.29
CA THR A 188 -11.54 6.13 -9.20
C THR A 188 -12.95 5.84 -9.76
N PRO A 189 -14.01 6.03 -8.96
CA PRO A 189 -15.38 5.78 -9.42
C PRO A 189 -15.72 6.57 -10.69
N GLY A 190 -16.21 5.87 -11.72
CA GLY A 190 -16.62 6.49 -13.00
C GLY A 190 -15.48 6.90 -13.95
N ARG A 191 -14.21 6.74 -13.55
CA ARG A 191 -13.04 7.09 -14.38
C ARG A 191 -12.08 5.93 -14.62
N TYR A 192 -12.25 4.79 -13.94
CA TYR A 192 -11.37 3.65 -14.13
C TYR A 192 -11.47 3.03 -15.54
N ASP A 193 -12.68 2.83 -16.05
CA ASP A 193 -12.88 2.15 -17.33
C ASP A 193 -12.46 3.03 -18.53
N SER A 194 -12.65 4.35 -18.41
CA SER A 194 -12.33 5.32 -19.47
C SER A 194 -10.88 5.80 -19.44
N GLU A 195 -10.34 6.07 -18.25
CA GLU A 195 -9.04 6.74 -18.08
C GLU A 195 -8.02 5.86 -17.33
N GLY A 196 -8.39 4.68 -16.85
CA GLY A 196 -7.53 3.88 -15.98
C GLY A 196 -7.18 4.59 -14.67
N ALA A 197 -8.06 5.47 -14.19
CA ALA A 197 -7.80 6.31 -13.02
C ALA A 197 -7.87 5.54 -11.69
N VAL A 198 -6.84 5.70 -10.87
CA VAL A 198 -6.71 5.07 -9.54
C VAL A 198 -6.41 6.13 -8.50
N ASP A 199 -7.26 6.22 -7.48
CA ASP A 199 -7.01 7.02 -6.29
C ASP A 199 -5.97 6.31 -5.41
N VAL A 200 -4.95 7.05 -4.96
CA VAL A 200 -3.90 6.59 -4.06
C VAL A 200 -3.86 7.51 -2.85
N SER A 201 -3.88 6.93 -1.65
CA SER A 201 -3.66 7.64 -0.40
C SER A 201 -2.48 7.02 0.34
N LEU A 202 -1.53 7.84 0.77
CA LEU A 202 -0.36 7.44 1.54
C LEU A 202 -0.27 8.30 2.79
N ARG A 203 -0.10 7.65 3.95
CA ARG A 203 0.09 8.29 5.25
C ARG A 203 1.33 7.71 5.90
N LEU A 204 2.21 8.58 6.37
CA LEU A 204 3.38 8.20 7.16
C LEU A 204 3.40 9.11 8.39
N THR A 205 3.39 8.51 9.57
CA THR A 205 3.34 9.27 10.83
C THR A 205 4.62 9.10 11.63
N GLN A 206 5.02 10.20 12.25
CA GLN A 206 6.15 10.30 13.15
C GLN A 206 7.46 9.76 12.53
N ALA A 207 7.76 10.17 11.30
CA ALA A 207 8.94 9.74 10.59
C ALA A 207 10.19 10.51 11.04
N ALA A 208 11.25 9.80 11.42
CA ALA A 208 12.55 10.41 11.63
C ALA A 208 13.41 10.20 10.38
N VAL A 209 13.93 11.31 9.83
CA VAL A 209 14.73 11.32 8.60
C VAL A 209 15.92 12.23 8.86
N PRO A 210 17.08 11.70 9.31
CA PRO A 210 18.23 12.51 9.71
C PRO A 210 18.71 13.52 8.66
N GLN A 211 18.61 13.17 7.38
CA GLN A 211 18.97 14.07 6.28
C GLN A 211 17.99 15.25 6.16
N LEU A 212 16.73 15.04 6.52
CA LEU A 212 15.76 16.12 6.60
C LEU A 212 16.01 16.98 7.84
N ASP A 213 16.45 16.40 8.96
CA ASP A 213 16.79 17.15 10.18
C ASP A 213 17.89 18.18 9.92
N ALA A 214 18.92 17.78 9.16
CA ALA A 214 20.01 18.66 8.75
C ALA A 214 19.53 19.81 7.86
N LEU A 215 18.53 19.56 7.00
CA LEU A 215 17.95 20.58 6.13
C LEU A 215 17.03 21.53 6.91
N THR A 216 16.16 20.99 7.77
CA THR A 216 15.12 21.76 8.46
C THR A 216 15.59 22.40 9.76
N GLY A 217 16.75 21.99 10.30
CA GLY A 217 17.28 22.47 11.57
C GLY A 217 16.51 21.99 12.80
N THR A 218 15.70 20.94 12.66
CA THR A 218 14.92 20.33 13.76
C THR A 218 14.94 18.81 13.64
N GLY A 219 15.09 18.13 14.77
CA GLY A 219 14.97 16.67 14.91
C GLY A 219 13.54 16.20 15.19
N ASP A 220 12.55 17.09 15.14
CA ASP A 220 11.15 16.73 15.37
C ASP A 220 10.67 15.70 14.34
N PRO A 221 9.83 14.73 14.71
CA PRO A 221 9.35 13.75 13.75
C PRO A 221 8.45 14.40 12.69
N ALA A 222 8.46 13.83 11.48
CA ALA A 222 7.72 14.32 10.33
C ALA A 222 6.45 13.49 10.09
N ASP A 223 5.33 14.16 9.84
CA ASP A 223 4.11 13.54 9.33
C ASP A 223 3.94 13.89 7.85
N LEU A 224 3.65 12.87 7.03
CA LEU A 224 3.39 13.01 5.60
C LEU A 224 2.02 12.41 5.27
N ALA A 225 1.22 13.18 4.54
CA ALA A 225 -0.04 12.74 3.98
C ALA A 225 -0.12 13.12 2.51
N LEU A 226 -0.42 12.14 1.66
CA LEU A 226 -0.51 12.27 0.22
C LEU A 226 -1.83 11.64 -0.25
N ASP A 227 -2.66 12.40 -0.95
CA ASP A 227 -3.82 11.93 -1.68
C ASP A 227 -3.67 12.37 -3.14
N ALA A 228 -3.66 11.41 -4.06
CA ALA A 228 -3.47 11.65 -5.48
C ALA A 228 -4.29 10.71 -6.35
N THR A 229 -4.57 11.11 -7.59
CA THR A 229 -5.21 10.27 -8.61
C THR A 229 -4.23 10.03 -9.75
N LEU A 230 -3.93 8.78 -10.04
CA LEU A 230 -3.06 8.36 -11.13
C LEU A 230 -3.92 7.91 -12.31
N THR A 231 -3.86 8.61 -13.45
CA THR A 231 -4.52 8.18 -14.69
C THR A 231 -3.66 7.16 -15.43
N GLN A 232 -4.24 6.41 -16.36
CA GLN A 232 -3.57 5.37 -17.15
C GLN A 232 -2.85 4.32 -16.30
N ALA A 233 -3.30 4.08 -15.07
CA ALA A 233 -2.65 3.13 -14.16
C ALA A 233 -2.79 1.67 -14.64
N THR A 234 -3.72 1.39 -15.55
CA THR A 234 -3.97 0.06 -16.14
C THR A 234 -2.87 -0.42 -17.08
N VAL A 235 -2.03 0.50 -17.61
CA VAL A 235 -0.87 0.13 -18.45
C VAL A 235 0.31 -0.35 -17.62
N LEU A 236 0.33 -0.01 -16.33
CA LEU A 236 1.38 -0.41 -15.40
C LEU A 236 1.31 -1.92 -15.15
N ARG A 237 2.48 -2.55 -15.22
CA ARG A 237 2.67 -3.98 -14.95
C ARG A 237 3.79 -4.14 -13.92
N THR A 238 4.37 -5.33 -13.82
CA THR A 238 5.39 -5.70 -12.83
C THR A 238 6.84 -5.54 -13.34
N GLY A 239 7.10 -4.66 -14.31
CA GLY A 239 8.45 -4.41 -14.83
C GLY A 239 9.36 -3.58 -13.91
N THR A 240 10.50 -3.18 -14.46
CA THR A 240 11.38 -2.20 -13.81
C THR A 240 10.68 -0.85 -13.73
N VAL A 241 10.97 -0.07 -12.69
CA VAL A 241 10.31 1.23 -12.47
C VAL A 241 10.44 2.14 -13.68
N ALA A 242 11.65 2.27 -14.23
CA ALA A 242 11.93 3.06 -15.44
C ALA A 242 11.02 2.66 -16.62
N ARG A 243 10.89 1.35 -16.89
CA ARG A 243 10.07 0.85 -18.01
C ARG A 243 8.58 1.12 -17.80
N GLU A 244 8.08 0.95 -16.59
CA GLU A 244 6.67 1.17 -16.30
C GLU A 244 6.32 2.67 -16.32
N LEU A 245 7.21 3.54 -15.82
CA LEU A 245 7.06 4.99 -15.94
C LEU A 245 7.09 5.44 -17.41
N GLU A 246 7.93 4.84 -18.25
CA GLU A 246 7.96 5.16 -19.69
C GLU A 246 6.68 4.73 -20.40
N ARG A 247 6.14 3.55 -20.10
CA ARG A 247 4.83 3.14 -20.64
C ARG A 247 3.70 4.06 -20.21
N TRP A 248 3.69 4.42 -18.93
CA TRP A 248 2.71 5.33 -18.37
C TRP A 248 2.78 6.71 -19.02
N ARG A 249 3.99 7.23 -19.23
CA ARG A 249 4.23 8.47 -19.97
C ARG A 249 3.74 8.37 -21.41
N GLN A 250 4.09 7.32 -22.13
CA GLN A 250 3.67 7.09 -23.52
C GLN A 250 2.14 6.98 -23.64
N ALA A 251 1.46 6.48 -22.61
CA ALA A 251 0.00 6.44 -22.53
C ALA A 251 -0.64 7.82 -22.22
N GLY A 252 0.16 8.87 -22.02
CA GLY A 252 -0.33 10.19 -21.62
C GLY A 252 -0.76 10.26 -20.15
N GLY A 253 -0.18 9.41 -19.30
CA GLY A 253 -0.49 9.35 -17.88
C GLY A 253 -0.20 10.67 -17.15
N THR A 254 -1.09 11.00 -16.21
CA THR A 254 -1.04 12.18 -15.35
C THR A 254 -1.28 11.80 -13.89
N LEU A 255 -0.61 12.51 -12.99
CA LEU A 255 -0.76 12.42 -11.56
C LEU A 255 -1.43 13.71 -11.07
N ASP A 256 -2.69 13.60 -10.68
CA ASP A 256 -3.44 14.68 -10.06
C ASP A 256 -3.23 14.64 -8.54
N LEU A 257 -2.43 15.56 -8.03
CA LEU A 257 -2.11 15.72 -6.62
C LEU A 257 -3.23 16.52 -5.93
N THR A 258 -4.20 15.80 -5.38
CA THR A 258 -5.35 16.40 -4.68
C THR A 258 -4.95 17.07 -3.37
N ALA A 259 -4.06 16.43 -2.61
CA ALA A 259 -3.47 16.98 -1.40
C ALA A 259 -2.14 16.31 -1.08
N LEU A 260 -1.10 17.11 -0.84
CA LEU A 260 0.11 16.71 -0.16
C LEU A 260 0.26 17.61 1.06
N SER A 261 0.52 17.02 2.22
CA SER A 261 0.78 17.73 3.47
C SER A 261 2.00 17.12 4.13
N LEU A 262 2.99 17.96 4.43
CA LEU A 262 4.16 17.61 5.23
C LEU A 262 4.18 18.49 6.46
N ALA A 263 4.52 17.89 7.60
CA ALA A 263 4.59 18.56 8.86
C ALA A 263 5.81 18.08 9.64
N LYS A 264 6.64 18.98 10.14
CA LYS A 264 7.82 18.65 10.94
C LYS A 264 8.08 19.79 11.93
N GLY A 265 7.81 19.56 13.21
CA GLY A 265 7.78 20.62 14.22
C GLY A 265 6.81 21.75 13.83
N ASP A 266 7.31 22.98 13.81
CA ASP A 266 6.58 24.19 13.41
C ASP A 266 6.45 24.37 11.88
N GLN A 267 7.18 23.57 11.10
CA GLN A 267 7.19 23.66 9.65
C GLN A 267 6.02 22.88 9.06
N ARG A 268 5.27 23.53 8.18
CA ARG A 268 4.14 22.93 7.46
C ARG A 268 4.25 23.28 5.99
N VAL A 269 4.11 22.28 5.13
CA VAL A 269 4.07 22.44 3.67
C VAL A 269 2.86 21.70 3.13
N GLN A 270 2.07 22.38 2.30
CA GLN A 270 0.98 21.79 1.55
C GLN A 270 1.18 22.03 0.06
N ALA A 271 0.87 21.01 -0.74
CA ALA A 271 0.95 21.09 -2.19
C ALA A 271 -0.31 20.50 -2.84
N LYS A 272 -0.71 21.09 -3.96
CA LYS A 272 -1.76 20.58 -4.86
C LYS A 272 -1.35 20.86 -6.29
N GLY A 273 -1.79 20.05 -7.24
CA GLY A 273 -1.47 20.31 -8.63
C GLY A 273 -1.57 19.10 -9.53
N THR A 274 -1.09 19.24 -10.76
CA THR A 274 -1.10 18.14 -11.72
C THR A 274 0.28 18.01 -12.33
N LEU A 275 0.77 16.77 -12.37
CA LEU A 275 2.08 16.40 -12.85
C LEU A 275 1.97 15.34 -13.96
N ALA A 276 2.86 15.41 -14.93
CA ALA A 276 3.08 14.43 -15.97
C ALA A 276 4.60 14.28 -16.19
N LEU A 277 5.01 13.46 -17.16
CA LEU A 277 6.41 13.33 -17.56
C LEU A 277 6.64 13.85 -18.98
N ASP A 278 7.67 14.67 -19.16
CA ASP A 278 8.11 15.16 -20.47
C ASP A 278 8.91 14.10 -21.26
N ALA A 279 9.22 14.40 -22.52
CA ALA A 279 9.99 13.49 -23.39
C ALA A 279 11.44 13.26 -22.91
N ALA A 280 11.93 14.03 -21.94
CA ALA A 280 13.23 13.86 -21.31
C ALA A 280 13.13 13.17 -19.93
N HIS A 281 12.00 12.51 -19.65
CA HIS A 281 11.69 11.78 -18.41
C HIS A 281 11.68 12.64 -17.15
N ARG A 282 11.38 13.94 -17.29
CA ARG A 282 11.30 14.89 -16.17
C ARG A 282 9.85 15.21 -15.83
N PRO A 283 9.54 15.48 -14.55
CA PRO A 283 8.23 15.99 -14.15
C PRO A 283 7.92 17.32 -14.85
N VAL A 284 6.72 17.42 -15.42
CA VAL A 284 6.17 18.65 -16.03
C VAL A 284 4.78 18.88 -15.47
N GLY A 285 4.43 20.14 -15.17
CA GLY A 285 3.14 20.46 -14.61
C GLY A 285 3.12 21.71 -13.74
N GLN A 286 2.04 21.89 -13.00
CA GLN A 286 1.87 23.02 -12.08
C GLN A 286 1.55 22.49 -10.68
N ILE A 287 2.25 23.02 -9.68
CA ILE A 287 2.05 22.76 -8.27
C ILE A 287 1.80 24.09 -7.56
N ASP A 288 0.65 24.19 -6.91
CA ASP A 288 0.34 25.27 -5.99
C ASP A 288 0.86 24.88 -4.60
N LEU A 289 1.74 25.70 -4.04
CA LEU A 289 2.34 25.47 -2.73
C LEU A 289 1.80 26.42 -1.67
N ARG A 290 1.67 25.92 -0.46
CA ARG A 290 1.43 26.72 0.74
C ARG A 290 2.40 26.26 1.81
N ALA A 291 3.01 27.19 2.54
CA ALA A 291 3.94 26.84 3.59
C ALA A 291 3.82 27.77 4.79
N ALA A 292 4.17 27.26 5.97
CA ALA A 292 4.31 28.02 7.21
C ALA A 292 5.58 27.55 7.93
N GLY A 293 6.27 28.48 8.60
CA GLY A 293 7.48 28.17 9.38
C GLY A 293 8.73 27.84 8.55
N VAL A 294 8.67 27.99 7.22
CA VAL A 294 9.79 27.68 6.30
C VAL A 294 10.71 28.88 6.03
N ASP A 295 10.44 30.03 6.65
CA ASP A 295 11.19 31.27 6.40
C ASP A 295 12.69 31.12 6.72
N ALA A 296 13.01 30.41 7.81
CA ALA A 296 14.39 30.10 8.20
C ALA A 296 15.08 29.17 7.20
N LEU A 297 14.34 28.23 6.59
CA LEU A 297 14.85 27.32 5.56
C LEU A 297 15.13 28.05 4.24
N VAL A 298 14.24 28.95 3.82
CA VAL A 298 14.48 29.79 2.65
C VAL A 298 15.69 30.71 2.88
N GLY A 299 15.80 31.29 4.08
CA GLY A 299 16.95 32.10 4.48
C GLY A 299 18.28 31.34 4.48
N SER A 300 18.30 30.09 4.95
CA SER A 300 19.52 29.28 4.99
C SER A 300 19.99 28.86 3.59
N ILE A 301 19.06 28.46 2.70
CA ILE A 301 19.36 28.10 1.32
C ILE A 301 19.86 29.32 0.53
N VAL A 302 19.23 30.48 0.70
CA VAL A 302 19.65 31.74 0.05
C VAL A 302 20.98 32.24 0.62
N GLY A 303 21.19 32.14 1.94
CA GLY A 303 22.44 32.54 2.61
C GLY A 303 23.64 31.68 2.19
N GLN A 304 23.46 30.37 2.08
CA GLN A 304 24.47 29.43 1.57
C GLN A 304 24.85 29.71 0.10
N ARG A 305 23.90 30.22 -0.70
CA ARG A 305 24.09 30.42 -2.14
C ARG A 305 24.65 31.79 -2.52
N PHE A 306 24.41 32.83 -1.71
CA PHE A 306 24.76 34.22 -2.07
C PHE A 306 25.76 34.91 -1.13
N GLY A 307 26.23 34.23 -0.08
CA GLY A 307 27.09 34.81 0.94
C GLY A 307 26.31 35.72 1.89
N SER A 308 26.70 35.70 3.17
CA SER A 308 26.04 36.41 4.28
C SER A 308 25.75 37.89 4.00
N ASP A 309 26.60 38.53 3.21
CA ASP A 309 26.59 39.99 3.05
C ASP A 309 25.68 40.47 1.91
N ARG A 310 25.35 39.60 0.94
CA ARG A 310 24.45 39.92 -0.19
C ARG A 310 23.06 39.29 -0.06
N GLY A 311 22.92 38.23 0.73
CA GLY A 311 21.62 37.59 1.02
C GLY A 311 20.67 38.47 1.83
N ALA A 312 21.20 39.33 2.73
CA ALA A 312 20.39 40.25 3.54
C ALA A 312 19.70 41.34 2.69
N LEU A 313 20.37 41.85 1.65
CA LEU A 313 19.83 42.88 0.77
C LEU A 313 18.77 42.33 -0.20
N VAL A 314 18.97 41.12 -0.72
CA VAL A 314 17.97 40.44 -1.58
C VAL A 314 16.77 39.95 -0.76
N GLY A 315 17.01 39.47 0.47
CA GLY A 315 15.95 39.09 1.41
C GLY A 315 15.02 40.24 1.78
N GLN A 316 15.54 41.46 1.94
CA GLN A 316 14.72 42.66 2.18
C GLN A 316 13.89 43.09 0.96
N LEU A 317 14.43 42.96 -0.26
CA LEU A 317 13.71 43.31 -1.49
C LEU A 317 12.59 42.30 -1.82
N VAL A 318 12.86 41.00 -1.64
CA VAL A 318 11.86 39.94 -1.85
C VAL A 318 10.84 39.90 -0.71
N GLY A 319 11.25 40.16 0.53
CA GLY A 319 10.36 40.31 1.68
C GLY A 319 9.39 41.49 1.54
N GLY A 320 9.84 42.60 0.93
CA GLY A 320 9.00 43.76 0.60
C GLY A 320 7.97 43.49 -0.51
N LEU A 321 8.33 42.73 -1.55
CA LEU A 321 7.41 42.34 -2.64
C LEU A 321 6.40 41.25 -2.22
N LEU A 322 6.74 40.43 -1.23
CA LEU A 322 5.86 39.38 -0.69
C LEU A 322 5.08 39.81 0.57
N GLY A 323 5.17 41.07 0.98
CA GLY A 323 4.45 41.61 2.15
C GLY A 323 4.83 40.96 3.49
N LEU A 324 6.07 40.47 3.64
CA LEU A 324 6.55 39.80 4.86
C LEU A 324 6.96 40.76 5.99
N SER A 325 6.88 42.07 5.77
CA SER A 325 7.21 43.08 6.78
C SER A 325 5.94 43.69 7.38
N ARG A 326 5.18 42.90 8.16
CA ARG A 326 4.30 43.48 9.19
C ARG A 326 4.83 43.09 10.56
N ARG A 327 5.04 44.12 11.37
CA ARG A 327 5.35 44.03 12.81
C ARG A 327 4.35 43.09 13.48
N PRO A 328 4.76 42.34 14.51
CA PRO A 328 3.83 41.53 15.27
C PRO A 328 2.89 42.47 16.03
N ASP A 329 1.62 42.51 15.63
CA ASP A 329 0.57 42.96 16.54
C ASP A 329 0.51 41.92 17.66
N ALA A 330 0.85 42.38 18.85
CA ALA A 330 0.60 41.66 20.08
C ALA A 330 -0.92 41.48 20.19
N GLU A 331 -1.34 40.22 20.15
CA GLU A 331 -2.54 39.59 20.73
C GLU A 331 -3.17 38.59 19.74
N ALA A 332 -2.55 37.41 19.61
CA ALA A 332 -3.17 36.25 18.96
C ALA A 332 -2.90 35.00 19.81
N PRO A 333 -3.93 34.17 20.09
CA PRO A 333 -3.78 32.99 20.92
C PRO A 333 -2.86 31.97 20.26
N THR A 334 -2.07 31.27 21.08
CA THR A 334 -1.18 30.16 20.70
C THR A 334 -1.93 29.12 19.88
N GLY A 335 -1.77 29.17 18.57
CA GLY A 335 -2.26 28.21 17.61
C GLY A 335 -1.60 28.46 16.26
N SER A 336 -0.74 27.52 15.84
CA SER A 336 -0.14 27.34 14.50
C SER A 336 -0.19 28.53 13.54
N ALA A 337 0.98 29.07 13.18
CA ALA A 337 1.11 30.12 12.17
C ALA A 337 0.29 29.81 10.89
N PRO A 338 -0.48 30.78 10.36
CA PRO A 338 -1.34 30.53 9.20
C PRO A 338 -0.52 30.19 7.96
N LEU A 339 -0.96 29.17 7.22
CA LEU A 339 -0.33 28.76 5.95
C LEU A 339 -0.31 29.93 4.96
N LYS A 340 0.89 30.34 4.54
CA LYS A 340 1.07 31.36 3.53
C LYS A 340 1.04 30.74 2.15
N ALA A 341 0.19 31.28 1.27
CA ALA A 341 0.18 30.89 -0.13
C ALA A 341 1.49 31.35 -0.80
N LEU A 342 2.18 30.39 -1.42
CA LEU A 342 3.32 30.66 -2.27
C LEU A 342 2.81 30.76 -3.72
N PRO A 343 3.43 31.61 -4.57
CA PRO A 343 3.20 31.61 -5.99
C PRO A 343 3.28 30.21 -6.60
N PRO A 344 2.47 29.92 -7.65
CA PRO A 344 2.47 28.61 -8.28
C PRO A 344 3.86 28.28 -8.83
N LEU A 345 4.30 27.05 -8.55
CA LEU A 345 5.48 26.47 -9.16
C LEU A 345 5.08 25.77 -10.45
N ARG A 346 5.72 26.15 -11.55
CA ARG A 346 5.62 25.43 -12.81
C ARG A 346 6.91 24.68 -13.07
N LEU A 347 6.77 23.41 -13.42
CA LEU A 347 7.86 22.57 -13.89
C LEU A 347 7.77 22.51 -15.40
N VAL A 348 8.73 23.12 -16.10
CA VAL A 348 8.77 23.16 -17.57
C VAL A 348 10.22 22.96 -18.02
N ASP A 349 10.46 22.01 -18.92
CA ASP A 349 11.78 21.69 -19.50
C ASP A 349 12.88 21.45 -18.45
N GLY A 350 12.53 20.81 -17.33
CA GLY A 350 13.45 20.55 -16.23
C GLY A 350 13.83 21.77 -15.39
N ARG A 351 13.18 22.92 -15.60
CA ARG A 351 13.38 24.14 -14.80
C ARG A 351 12.19 24.36 -13.86
N LEU A 352 12.48 24.78 -12.64
CA LEU A 352 11.47 25.32 -11.73
C LEU A 352 11.22 26.79 -12.09
N VAL A 353 10.00 27.11 -12.50
CA VAL A 353 9.56 28.46 -12.78
C VAL A 353 8.66 28.92 -11.64
N PHE A 354 9.08 29.96 -10.93
CA PHE A 354 8.34 30.58 -9.83
C PHE A 354 7.80 31.94 -10.31
N SER A 355 6.48 32.11 -10.29
CA SER A 355 5.79 33.32 -10.76
C SER A 355 6.27 33.85 -12.12
N GLY A 356 6.55 32.96 -13.07
CA GLY A 356 7.00 33.31 -14.43
C GLY A 356 8.51 33.52 -14.60
N PHE A 357 9.30 33.48 -13.52
CA PHE A 357 10.75 33.56 -13.57
C PHE A 357 11.38 32.19 -13.31
N PRO A 358 12.27 31.69 -14.20
CA PRO A 358 13.00 30.46 -13.93
C PRO A 358 13.91 30.68 -12.73
N ILE A 359 13.81 29.81 -11.71
CA ILE A 359 14.74 29.81 -10.59
C ILE A 359 16.10 29.39 -11.15
N PRO A 360 17.11 30.28 -11.13
CA PRO A 360 18.40 29.96 -11.70
C PRO A 360 19.06 28.81 -10.92
N ASN A 361 19.63 27.85 -11.66
CA ASN A 361 20.41 26.73 -11.12
C ASN A 361 19.64 25.80 -10.17
N VAL A 362 18.34 25.60 -10.40
CA VAL A 362 17.59 24.46 -9.86
C VAL A 362 17.00 23.68 -11.02
N PHE A 363 17.55 22.49 -11.26
CA PHE A 363 17.14 21.59 -12.32
C PHE A 363 16.49 20.37 -11.69
N VAL A 364 15.37 19.95 -12.25
CA VAL A 364 14.75 18.68 -11.89
C VAL A 364 15.41 17.60 -12.74
N PRO A 365 16.13 16.64 -12.13
CA PRO A 365 16.77 15.57 -12.88
C PRO A 365 15.71 14.68 -13.55
N ALA A 366 16.14 13.95 -14.58
CA ALA A 366 15.33 12.85 -15.12
C ALA A 366 15.06 11.83 -14.00
N LEU A 367 13.84 11.31 -13.94
CA LEU A 367 13.49 10.29 -12.94
C LEU A 367 14.06 8.91 -13.29
N TYR A 368 14.37 8.66 -14.57
CA TYR A 368 14.95 7.41 -15.08
C TYR A 368 15.58 7.55 -16.46
#